data_AF-A0A9P7JC83-F1
#
_entry.id   AF-A0A9P7JC83-F1
#
_cell.length_a   1.000
_cell.length_b   1.000
_cell.length_c   1.000
_cell.angle_alpha   90.00
_cell.angle_beta   90.00
_cell.angle_gamma   90.00
#
_symmetry.space_group_name_H-M   'P 1'
#
loop_
_entity.id
_entity.type
_entity.pdbx_description
1 polymer ?
#
loop_
_entity_poly.entity_id
_entity_poly.type
_entity_poly.pdbx_seq_one_letter_code
_entity_poly.pdbx_strand_id
1 'polypeptide(L)'
;NFRDAFQHFPQTAKMTLDQLLSISCDPLNVKGYFDACTPFHLSGVAQPFWHDWSLADLHVFFTPEPLHHWHHEFYDHDVKWCLAAVGEQELDFCFSVLQPLTTF
;
A
#
# COMPACT_ATOMS: atom_id res chain seq x y z
N ASN A 1 -3.73 13.67 13.69
CA ASN A 1 -5.13 14.12 13.60
C ASN A 1 -5.71 13.53 12.31
N PHE A 2 -6.39 12.39 12.39
CA PHE A 2 -6.76 11.55 11.22
C PHE A 2 -7.98 12.08 10.44
N ARG A 3 -8.10 13.40 10.26
CA ARG A 3 -9.19 13.99 9.49
C ARG A 3 -8.63 15.00 8.52
N ASP A 4 -8.43 14.55 7.29
CA ASP A 4 -8.57 15.43 6.15
C ASP A 4 -10.06 15.81 6.04
N ALA A 5 -10.35 17.11 5.95
CA ALA A 5 -11.72 17.61 5.79
C ALA A 5 -12.23 17.46 4.35
N PHE A 6 -11.34 17.10 3.43
CA PHE A 6 -11.66 16.87 2.04
C PHE A 6 -12.42 15.54 1.87
N GLN A 7 -13.59 15.61 1.23
CA GLN A 7 -14.31 14.43 0.80
C GLN A 7 -13.71 13.93 -0.51
N HIS A 8 -12.93 12.87 -0.43
CA HIS A 8 -12.40 12.18 -1.60
C HIS A 8 -13.55 11.48 -2.35
N PHE A 9 -13.60 11.63 -3.68
CA PHE A 9 -14.49 10.82 -4.51
C PHE A 9 -14.12 9.34 -4.37
N PRO A 10 -15.08 8.40 -4.52
CA PRO A 10 -14.79 6.97 -4.47
C PRO A 10 -13.67 6.60 -5.43
N GLN A 11 -12.56 6.08 -4.88
CA GLN A 11 -11.45 5.57 -5.67
C GLN A 11 -11.79 4.15 -6.11
N THR A 12 -12.34 4.03 -7.31
CA THR A 12 -12.60 2.73 -7.94
C THR A 12 -11.32 2.15 -8.54
N ALA A 13 -11.24 0.82 -8.62
CA ALA A 13 -10.13 0.11 -9.25
C ALA A 13 -9.88 0.63 -10.67
N LYS A 14 -10.96 0.80 -11.44
CA LYS A 14 -10.89 1.31 -12.82
C LYS A 14 -10.27 2.71 -12.86
N MET A 15 -10.71 3.63 -12.01
CA MET A 15 -10.18 4.99 -11.99
C MET A 15 -8.69 4.99 -11.66
N THR A 16 -8.27 4.23 -10.65
CA THR A 16 -6.87 4.12 -10.28
C THR A 16 -6.02 3.56 -11.43
N LEU A 17 -6.48 2.50 -12.11
CA LEU A 17 -5.77 1.94 -13.27
C LEU A 17 -5.69 2.92 -14.43
N ASP A 18 -6.79 3.61 -14.76
CA ASP A 18 -6.81 4.63 -15.82
C ASP A 18 -5.85 5.79 -15.50
N GLN A 19 -5.74 6.20 -14.22
CA GLN A 19 -4.77 7.21 -13.77
C GLN A 19 -3.33 6.70 -13.88
N LEU A 20 -3.03 5.47 -13.44
CA LEU A 20 -1.71 4.86 -13.57
C LEU A 20 -1.25 4.80 -15.02
N LEU A 21 -2.15 4.45 -15.96
CA LEU A 21 -1.86 4.43 -17.39
C LEU A 21 -1.58 5.81 -17.99
N SER A 22 -2.05 6.88 -17.34
CA SER A 22 -1.79 8.26 -17.79
C SER A 22 -0.40 8.78 -17.37
N ILE A 23 0.26 8.11 -16.43
CA ILE A 23 1.59 8.50 -15.95
C ILE A 23 2.64 8.03 -16.94
N SER A 24 3.32 8.97 -17.59
CA SER A 24 4.38 8.69 -18.56
C SER A 24 5.79 8.53 -17.94
N CYS A 25 5.90 8.69 -16.62
CA CYS A 25 7.17 8.52 -15.91
C CYS A 25 7.56 7.03 -15.84
N ASP A 26 8.85 6.74 -15.97
CA ASP A 26 9.39 5.39 -15.79
C ASP A 26 9.23 4.95 -14.32
N PRO A 27 8.52 3.84 -14.03
CA PRO A 27 8.39 3.29 -12.68
C PRO A 27 9.72 2.97 -12.00
N LEU A 28 10.80 2.73 -12.75
CA LEU A 28 12.13 2.48 -12.19
C LEU A 28 12.77 3.76 -11.63
N ASN A 29 12.32 4.93 -12.06
CA ASN A 29 12.64 6.20 -11.40
C ASN A 29 11.70 6.39 -10.20
N VAL A 30 11.93 5.63 -9.12
CA VAL A 30 11.04 5.57 -7.94
C VAL A 30 10.63 6.96 -7.45
N LYS A 31 11.58 7.89 -7.32
CA LYS A 31 11.30 9.26 -6.88
C LYS A 31 10.44 10.02 -7.88
N GLY A 32 10.83 10.02 -9.16
CA GLY A 32 10.09 10.73 -10.20
C GLY A 32 8.68 10.16 -10.40
N TYR A 33 8.54 8.85 -10.29
CA TYR A 33 7.26 8.16 -10.42
C TYR A 33 6.33 8.48 -9.25
N PHE A 34 6.85 8.47 -8.02
CA PHE A 34 6.10 8.87 -6.83
C PHE A 34 5.66 10.34 -6.90
N ASP A 35 6.56 11.23 -7.32
CA ASP A 35 6.25 12.66 -7.53
C ASP A 35 5.13 12.82 -8.60
N ALA A 36 5.14 12.01 -9.67
CA ALA A 36 4.11 12.01 -10.70
C ALA A 36 2.76 11.39 -10.25
N CYS A 37 2.78 10.48 -9.27
CA CYS A 37 1.60 9.86 -8.66
C CYS A 37 0.87 10.78 -7.68
N THR A 38 1.61 11.68 -7.02
CA THR A 38 1.10 12.54 -5.93
C THR A 38 -0.13 13.37 -6.31
N PRO A 39 -0.21 14.02 -7.50
CA PRO A 39 -1.38 14.79 -7.91
C PRO A 39 -2.67 13.96 -8.05
N PHE A 40 -2.55 12.64 -8.22
CA PHE A 40 -3.67 11.71 -8.31
C PHE A 40 -3.98 11.03 -6.96
N HIS A 41 -3.24 11.36 -5.90
CA HIS A 41 -3.32 10.70 -4.60
C HIS A 41 -3.04 9.18 -4.65
N LEU A 42 -2.11 8.77 -5.53
CA LEU A 42 -1.71 7.38 -5.69
C LEU A 42 -0.44 7.04 -4.89
N SER A 43 -0.26 5.76 -4.54
CA SER A 43 0.82 5.27 -3.68
C SER A 43 2.20 5.13 -4.35
N GLY A 44 2.33 5.43 -5.66
CA GLY A 44 3.57 5.19 -6.40
C GLY A 44 3.76 3.76 -6.91
N VAL A 45 2.74 2.90 -6.77
CA VAL A 45 2.79 1.50 -7.25
C VAL A 45 2.26 1.43 -8.67
N ALA A 46 3.15 1.14 -9.64
CA ALA A 46 2.78 1.06 -11.05
C ALA A 46 1.87 -0.14 -11.40
N GLN A 47 2.03 -1.26 -10.70
CA GLN A 47 1.21 -2.46 -10.87
C GLN A 47 0.71 -2.95 -9.49
N PRO A 48 -0.47 -2.49 -9.05
CA PRO A 48 -1.04 -2.95 -7.80
C PRO A 48 -1.34 -4.44 -7.84
N PHE A 49 -1.15 -5.17 -6.73
CA PHE A 49 -1.36 -6.62 -6.68
C PHE A 49 -2.80 -7.07 -7.04
N TRP A 50 -3.76 -6.15 -6.91
CA TRP A 50 -5.19 -6.37 -7.19
C TRP A 50 -5.60 -5.96 -8.61
N HIS A 51 -4.69 -5.49 -9.48
CA HIS A 51 -5.03 -4.94 -10.79
C HIS A 51 -5.85 -5.89 -11.68
N ASP A 52 -5.66 -7.20 -11.53
CA ASP A 52 -6.37 -8.24 -12.28
C ASP A 52 -7.61 -8.80 -11.56
N TRP A 53 -7.94 -8.31 -10.36
CA TRP A 53 -9.05 -8.84 -9.58
C TRP A 53 -10.39 -8.28 -10.09
N SER A 54 -11.36 -9.16 -10.35
CA SER A 54 -12.74 -8.73 -10.62
C SER A 54 -13.33 -8.06 -9.38
N LEU A 55 -13.97 -6.89 -9.52
CA LEU A 55 -14.56 -6.13 -8.41
C LEU A 55 -13.54 -5.65 -7.36
N ALA A 56 -12.31 -5.33 -7.78
CA ALA A 56 -11.22 -4.86 -6.92
C ALA A 56 -11.40 -3.45 -6.32
N ASP A 57 -12.63 -2.98 -6.14
CA ASP A 57 -12.90 -1.70 -5.48
C ASP A 57 -12.54 -1.84 -4.00
N LEU A 58 -11.27 -1.58 -3.67
CA LEU A 58 -10.69 -1.86 -2.35
C LEU A 58 -11.54 -1.29 -1.23
N HIS A 59 -12.07 -0.08 -1.40
CA HIS A 59 -12.89 0.60 -0.40
C HIS A 59 -14.18 -0.14 -0.03
N VAL A 60 -14.65 -1.08 -0.86
CA VAL A 60 -15.86 -1.88 -0.60
C VAL A 60 -15.60 -2.97 0.44
N PHE A 61 -14.40 -3.55 0.47
CA PHE A 61 -14.08 -4.70 1.32
C PHE A 61 -12.92 -4.48 2.30
N PHE A 62 -12.07 -3.47 2.08
CA PHE A 62 -11.10 -2.94 3.04
C PHE A 62 -11.75 -1.88 3.94
N THR A 63 -12.82 -2.25 4.63
CA THR A 63 -13.40 -1.37 5.66
C THR A 63 -12.52 -1.36 6.91
N PRO A 64 -12.66 -0.38 7.82
CA PRO A 64 -11.79 -0.28 9.01
C PRO A 64 -11.79 -1.53 9.91
N GLU A 65 -12.88 -2.30 9.94
CA GLU A 65 -13.02 -3.48 10.80
C GLU A 65 -12.19 -4.68 10.31
N PRO A 66 -12.30 -5.15 9.04
CA PRO A 66 -11.39 -6.13 8.47
C PRO A 66 -9.92 -5.71 8.57
N LEU A 67 -9.61 -4.44 8.30
CA LEU A 67 -8.26 -3.90 8.42
C LEU A 67 -7.72 -4.00 9.86
N HIS A 68 -8.54 -3.65 10.86
CA HIS A 68 -8.17 -3.78 12.26
C HIS A 68 -7.92 -5.23 12.64
N HIS A 69 -8.79 -6.14 12.21
CA HIS A 69 -8.65 -7.57 12.53
C HIS A 69 -7.41 -8.18 11.88
N TRP A 70 -7.15 -7.92 10.60
CA TRP A 70 -5.95 -8.42 9.92
C TRP A 70 -4.66 -7.85 10.51
N HIS A 71 -4.64 -6.57 10.89
CA HIS A 71 -3.50 -6.00 11.60
C HIS A 71 -3.26 -6.68 12.96
N HIS A 72 -4.32 -6.95 13.70
CA HIS A 72 -4.24 -7.67 14.97
C HIS A 72 -3.70 -9.08 14.77
N GLU A 73 -4.24 -9.84 13.82
CA GLU A 73 -3.80 -11.19 13.48
C GLU A 73 -2.31 -11.23 13.08
N PHE A 74 -1.87 -10.32 12.19
CA PHE A 74 -0.47 -10.20 11.78
C PHE A 74 0.46 -9.95 12.97
N TYR A 75 0.11 -9.00 13.83
CA TYR A 75 0.95 -8.65 14.97
C TYR A 75 1.00 -9.75 16.02
N ASP A 76 -0.15 -10.39 16.29
CA ASP A 76 -0.25 -11.38 17.35
C ASP A 76 0.24 -12.76 16.98
N HIS A 77 0.25 -13.10 15.69
CA HIS A 77 0.67 -14.41 15.21
C HIS A 77 1.93 -14.31 14.36
N ASP A 78 1.85 -13.67 13.18
CA ASP A 78 2.92 -13.71 12.19
C ASP A 78 4.23 -13.09 12.72
N VAL A 79 4.15 -11.93 13.35
CA VAL A 79 5.33 -11.28 13.96
C VAL A 79 5.91 -12.15 15.07
N LYS A 80 5.08 -12.75 15.93
CA LYS A 80 5.55 -13.62 17.01
C LYS A 80 6.23 -14.88 16.47
N TRP A 81 5.70 -15.46 15.39
CA TRP A 81 6.31 -16.61 14.73
C TRP A 81 7.64 -16.26 14.08
N CYS A 82 7.72 -15.14 13.37
CA CYS A 82 8.97 -14.64 12.79
C CYS A 82 10.02 -14.41 13.89
N LEU A 83 9.65 -13.73 14.99
CA LEU A 83 10.55 -13.51 16.13
C LEU A 83 11.05 -14.84 16.73
N ALA A 84 10.17 -15.84 16.85
CA ALA A 84 10.56 -17.16 17.36
C ALA A 84 11.46 -17.93 16.38
N ALA A 85 11.29 -17.74 15.07
CA ALA A 85 12.02 -18.47 14.04
C ALA A 85 13.42 -17.89 13.78
N VAL A 86 13.54 -16.57 13.66
CA VAL A 86 14.79 -15.90 13.23
C VAL A 86 15.40 -14.99 14.29
N GLY A 87 14.65 -14.65 15.35
CA GLY A 87 15.08 -13.70 16.37
C GLY A 87 14.92 -12.24 15.95
N GLU A 88 15.00 -11.35 16.93
CA GLU A 88 14.78 -9.91 16.74
C GLU A 88 15.78 -9.27 15.76
N GLN A 89 17.07 -9.59 15.88
CA GLN A 89 18.13 -8.97 15.07
C GLN A 89 18.01 -9.29 13.58
N GLU A 90 17.75 -10.55 13.24
CA GLU A 90 17.58 -10.95 11.84
C GLU A 90 16.29 -10.39 11.26
N LEU A 91 15.21 -10.36 12.05
CA LEU A 91 13.94 -9.78 11.62
C LEU A 91 14.09 -8.28 11.35
N ASP A 92 14.73 -7.53 12.25
CA ASP A 92 15.03 -6.10 12.07
C ASP A 92 15.91 -5.86 10.84
N PHE A 93 16.95 -6.68 10.64
CA PHE A 93 17.78 -6.62 9.44
C PHE A 93 16.95 -6.83 8.16
N CYS A 94 16.07 -7.83 8.15
CA CYS A 94 15.17 -8.09 7.02
C CYS A 94 14.25 -6.88 6.72
N PHE A 95 13.72 -6.21 7.74
CA PHE A 95 12.96 -4.98 7.56
C PHE A 95 13.83 -3.80 7.08
N SER A 96 15.07 -3.70 7.54
CA SER A 96 16.01 -2.63 7.15
C SER A 96 16.42 -2.68 5.68
N VAL A 97 16.40 -3.87 5.06
CA VAL A 97 16.73 -4.05 3.64
C VAL A 97 15.52 -3.90 2.72
N LEU A 98 14.30 -3.82 3.27
CA LEU A 98 13.14 -3.46 2.47
C LEU A 98 13.39 -2.08 1.86
N GLN A 99 12.97 -1.91 0.60
CA GLN A 99 13.00 -0.59 -0.02
C GLN A 99 12.25 0.38 0.92
N PRO A 100 12.81 1.59 1.17
CA PRO A 100 12.09 2.60 1.92
C PRO A 100 10.72 2.73 1.28
N LEU A 101 9.67 2.32 1.99
CA LEU A 101 8.33 2.61 1.57
C LEU A 101 8.27 4.13 1.52
N THR A 102 8.20 4.68 0.31
CA THR A 102 7.81 6.08 0.11
C THR A 102 6.36 6.18 0.52
N THR A 103 6.12 6.15 1.83
CA THR A 103 4.84 6.36 2.48
C THR A 103 5.06 7.42 3.56
N PHE A 104 4.15 8.39 3.56
CA PHE A 104 4.19 9.71 4.18
C PHE A 104 4.54 9.78 5.67
#